data_AF-A0A515A4X0-F1
#
_entry.id   AF-A0A515A4X0-F1
#
_cell.length_a   1.000
_cell.length_b   1.000
_cell.length_c   1.000
_cell.angle_alpha   90.00
_cell.angle_beta   90.00
_cell.angle_gamma   90.00
#
_symmetry.space_group_name_H-M   'P 1'
#
loop_
_entity.id
_entity.type
_entity.pdbx_description
1 polymer ?
#
loop_
_entity_poly.entity_id
_entity_poly.type
_entity_poly.pdbx_seq_one_letter_code
_entity_poly.pdbx_strand_id
1 'polypeptide(L)'
;MTLYFSLKAPDGTLHSPGVCCAELEIQLEVLNSFVANGNVLVSAYLLDEKGKRFDLPVEAFDGSSIVDHLLQLTREYHQVLRVLS
;
A
#
# COMPACT_ATOMS: atom_id res chain seq x y z
N MET A 1 -13.73 2.41 -2.53
CA MET A 1 -12.53 3.18 -2.94
C MET A 1 -11.81 2.42 -4.03
N THR A 2 -11.19 3.13 -4.97
CA THR A 2 -10.42 2.49 -6.05
C THR A 2 -9.00 3.02 -6.06
N LEU A 3 -8.03 2.09 -5.98
CA LEU A 3 -6.62 2.37 -6.11
C LEU A 3 -6.20 2.29 -7.57
N TYR A 4 -5.53 3.32 -8.05
CA TYR A 4 -4.91 3.36 -9.37
C TYR A 4 -3.42 3.55 -9.21
N PHE A 5 -2.64 2.81 -9.98
CA PHE A 5 -1.19 2.90 -9.92
C PHE A 5 -0.57 2.57 -11.27
N SER A 6 0.65 3.05 -11.47
CA SER A 6 1.47 2.73 -12.64
C SER A 6 2.77 2.09 -12.20
N LEU A 7 3.08 0.95 -12.80
CA LEU A 7 4.26 0.14 -12.53
C LEU A 7 5.11 0.08 -13.78
N LYS A 8 6.43 0.11 -13.59
CA LYS A 8 7.40 -0.25 -14.62
C LYS A 8 7.93 -1.65 -14.31
N ALA A 9 7.66 -2.60 -15.19
CA ALA A 9 8.18 -3.95 -15.09
C ALA A 9 9.69 -3.99 -15.41
N PRO A 10 10.40 -5.08 -15.03
CA PRO A 10 11.84 -5.20 -15.27
C PRO A 10 12.24 -5.15 -16.75
N ASP A 11 11.34 -5.56 -17.65
CA ASP A 11 11.53 -5.48 -19.11
C ASP A 11 11.32 -4.06 -19.67
N GLY A 12 10.98 -3.10 -18.81
CA GLY A 12 10.75 -1.70 -19.15
C GLY A 12 9.32 -1.37 -19.57
N THR A 13 8.42 -2.36 -19.63
CA THR A 13 7.00 -2.13 -19.95
C THR A 13 6.29 -1.39 -18.81
N LEU A 14 5.33 -0.55 -19.17
CA LEU A 14 4.52 0.21 -18.22
C LEU A 14 3.12 -0.41 -18.12
N HIS A 15 2.70 -0.70 -16.89
CA HIS A 15 1.36 -1.22 -16.58
C HIS A 15 0.63 -0.25 -15.66
N SER A 16 -0.64 0.03 -15.94
CA SER A 16 -1.45 0.92 -15.11
C SER A 16 -2.74 0.24 -14.62
N PRO A 17 -2.63 -0.73 -13.69
CA PRO A 17 -3.78 -1.42 -13.13
C PRO A 17 -4.63 -0.51 -12.22
N GLY A 18 -5.91 -0.86 -12.11
CA GLY A 18 -6.84 -0.33 -11.13
C GLY A 18 -7.40 -1.44 -10.25
N VAL A 19 -7.37 -1.26 -8.94
CA VAL A 19 -7.85 -2.23 -7.95
C VAL A 19 -9.00 -1.60 -7.17
N CYS A 20 -10.17 -2.23 -7.19
CA CYS A 20 -11.33 -1.82 -6.41
C CYS A 20 -11.57 -2.82 -5.28
N CYS A 21 -11.53 -2.35 -4.04
CA CYS A 21 -11.75 -3.15 -2.84
C CYS A 21 -12.34 -2.26 -1.74
N ALA A 22 -13.06 -2.86 -0.80
CA ALA A 22 -13.62 -2.15 0.35
C ALA A 22 -12.54 -1.82 1.39
N GLU A 23 -11.54 -2.68 1.54
CA GLU A 23 -10.50 -2.60 2.56
C GLU A 23 -9.24 -1.97 1.96
N LEU A 24 -8.81 -0.84 2.54
CA LEU A 24 -7.64 -0.11 2.07
C LEU A 24 -6.36 -0.94 2.26
N GLU A 25 -6.26 -1.65 3.37
CA GLU A 25 -5.14 -2.50 3.75
C GLU A 25 -4.87 -3.55 2.66
N ILE A 26 -5.93 -4.17 2.13
CA ILE A 26 -5.82 -5.13 1.03
C ILE A 26 -5.30 -4.44 -0.24
N GLN A 27 -5.78 -3.24 -0.56
CA GLN A 27 -5.32 -2.50 -1.75
C GLN A 27 -3.83 -2.16 -1.66
N LEU A 28 -3.37 -1.71 -0.48
CA LEU A 28 -1.97 -1.39 -0.24
C LEU A 28 -1.08 -2.64 -0.26
N GLU A 29 -1.56 -3.76 0.27
CA GLU A 29 -0.83 -5.02 0.24
C GLU A 29 -0.69 -5.56 -1.19
N VAL A 30 -1.75 -5.48 -2.00
CA VAL A 30 -1.69 -5.82 -3.43
C VAL A 30 -0.67 -4.94 -4.15
N LEU A 31 -0.67 -3.63 -3.91
CA LEU A 31 0.30 -2.71 -4.49
C LEU A 31 1.74 -3.06 -4.09
N ASN A 32 1.99 -3.28 -2.80
CA ASN A 32 3.30 -3.69 -2.30
C ASN A 32 3.76 -5.02 -2.90
N SER A 33 2.86 -5.98 -3.12
CA SER A 33 3.22 -7.25 -3.74
C SER A 33 3.80 -7.08 -5.15
N PHE A 34 3.34 -6.09 -5.92
CA PHE A 34 3.94 -5.79 -7.21
C PHE A 34 5.36 -5.25 -7.09
N VAL A 35 5.61 -4.39 -6.10
CA VAL A 35 6.94 -3.86 -5.82
C VAL A 35 7.88 -4.98 -5.35
N ALA A 36 7.40 -5.86 -4.47
CA ALA A 36 8.13 -7.04 -4.01
C ALA A 36 8.53 -7.99 -5.15
N ASN A 37 7.71 -8.06 -6.20
CA ASN A 37 8.00 -8.83 -7.43
C ASN A 37 8.99 -8.14 -8.37
N GLY A 38 9.61 -7.02 -7.96
CA GLY A 38 10.62 -6.30 -8.73
C GLY A 38 10.07 -5.24 -9.69
N ASN A 39 8.77 -4.93 -9.63
CA ASN A 39 8.23 -3.81 -10.38
C ASN A 39 8.57 -2.49 -9.69
N VAL A 40 8.85 -1.45 -10.45
CA VAL A 40 9.08 -0.11 -9.91
C VAL A 40 7.77 0.66 -9.92
N LEU A 41 7.31 1.11 -8.76
CA LEU A 41 6.15 1.98 -8.64
C LEU A 41 6.47 3.38 -9.15
N VAL A 42 5.74 3.85 -10.15
CA VAL A 42 5.92 5.18 -10.77
C VAL A 42 4.95 6.19 -10.19
N SER A 43 3.71 5.77 -9.93
CA SER A 43 2.66 6.63 -9.36
C SER A 43 1.59 5.78 -8.70
N ALA A 44 0.99 6.26 -7.61
CA ALA A 44 -0.20 5.65 -7.01
C ALA A 44 -1.15 6.72 -6.48
N TYR A 45 -2.45 6.52 -6.63
CA TYR A 45 -3.48 7.37 -6.05
C TYR A 45 -4.78 6.60 -5.78
N LEU A 46 -5.51 7.02 -4.76
CA LEU A 46 -6.84 6.53 -4.43
C LEU A 46 -7.90 7.50 -4.91
N LEU A 47 -9.01 6.97 -5.41
CA LEU A 47 -10.25 7.71 -5.60
C LEU A 47 -11.30 7.21 -4.59
N ASP A 48 -11.85 8.14 -3.81
CA ASP A 48 -13.00 7.86 -2.97
C ASP A 48 -14.31 7.85 -3.78
N GLU A 49 -15.41 7.49 -3.12
CA GLU A 49 -16.74 7.41 -3.75
C GLU A 49 -17.28 8.78 -4.20
N LYS A 50 -16.71 9.87 -3.69
CA LYS A 50 -17.04 11.25 -4.08
C LYS A 50 -16.11 11.77 -5.18
N GLY A 51 -15.21 10.93 -5.70
CA GLY A 51 -14.22 11.29 -6.71
C GLY A 51 -13.04 12.11 -6.18
N LYS A 52 -12.87 12.22 -4.85
CA LYS A 52 -11.72 12.88 -4.26
C LYS A 52 -10.49 11.99 -4.46
N ARG A 53 -9.45 12.60 -5.03
CA ARG A 53 -8.15 11.97 -5.25
C ARG A 53 -7.24 12.15 -4.04
N PHE A 54 -6.58 11.07 -3.66
CA PHE A 54 -5.53 11.05 -2.65
C PHE A 54 -4.28 10.44 -3.28
N ASP A 55 -3.27 11.25 -3.54
CA ASP A 55 -1.99 10.77 -4.04
C ASP A 55 -1.22 10.06 -2.93
N LEU A 56 -0.68 8.89 -3.27
CA LEU A 56 0.12 8.08 -2.35
C LEU A 56 1.60 8.29 -2.64
N PRO A 57 2.44 8.47 -1.61
CA PRO A 57 3.88 8.61 -1.78
C PRO A 57 4.47 7.27 -2.26
N VAL A 58 5.09 7.26 -3.45
CA VAL A 58 5.65 6.03 -4.03
C VAL A 58 6.81 5.48 -3.21
N GLU A 59 7.53 6.37 -2.51
CA GLU A 59 8.65 6.04 -1.64
C GLU A 59 8.23 5.26 -0.39
N ALA A 60 6.94 5.25 -0.06
CA ALA A 60 6.41 4.46 1.04
C ALA A 60 6.17 2.98 0.67
N PHE A 61 6.32 2.61 -0.60
CA PHE A 61 6.13 1.24 -1.08
C PHE A 61 7.49 0.63 -1.42
N ASP A 62 8.04 -0.14 -0.48
CA ASP A 62 9.33 -0.82 -0.57
C ASP A 62 9.20 -2.32 -0.88
N GLY A 63 7.96 -2.82 -0.97
CA GLY A 63 7.66 -4.24 -1.15
C GLY A 63 7.55 -5.02 0.17
N SER A 64 7.74 -4.37 1.32
CA SER A 64 7.49 -4.98 2.62
C SER A 64 5.99 -5.04 2.91
N SER A 65 5.55 -6.08 3.62
CA SER A 65 4.14 -6.20 4.02
C SER A 65 3.77 -5.11 5.02
N ILE A 66 2.64 -4.42 4.78
CA ILE A 66 2.14 -3.42 5.74
C ILE A 66 1.52 -4.11 6.96
N VAL A 67 1.02 -5.33 6.77
CA VAL A 67 0.39 -6.14 7.83
C VAL A 67 1.39 -6.43 8.93
N ASP A 68 2.64 -6.77 8.57
CA ASP A 68 3.69 -7.05 9.55
C ASP A 68 3.99 -5.83 10.44
N HIS A 69 4.06 -4.64 9.83
CA HIS A 69 4.25 -3.38 10.54
C HIS A 69 3.07 -3.04 11.46
N LEU A 70 1.83 -3.25 11.00
CA LEU A 70 0.62 -3.03 11.82
C LEU A 70 0.53 -4.00 13.00
N LEU A 71 0.89 -5.27 12.79
CA LEU A 71 0.96 -6.27 13.85
C LEU A 71 2.05 -5.92 14.87
N GLN A 72 3.21 -5.47 14.40
CA GLN A 72 4.28 -5.01 15.29
C GLN A 72 3.84 -3.80 16.11
N LEU A 73 3.26 -2.78 15.48
CA LEU A 73 2.74 -1.60 16.16
C LEU A 73 1.68 -1.97 17.20
N THR A 74 0.79 -2.90 16.86
CA THR A 74 -0.22 -3.42 17.79
C THR A 74 0.42 -4.08 19.01
N ARG A 75 1.49 -4.86 18.82
CA ARG A 75 2.22 -5.49 19.94
C ARG A 75 2.91 -4.45 20.82
N GLU A 76 3.61 -3.50 20.22
CA GLU A 76 4.29 -2.40 20.94
C GLU A 76 3.29 -1.56 21.73
N TYR A 77 2.15 -1.22 21.13
CA TYR A 77 1.09 -0.48 21.81
C TYR A 77 0.55 -1.23 23.03
N HIS A 78 0.27 -2.52 22.91
CA HIS A 78 -0.17 -3.35 24.04
C HIS A 78 0.89 -3.47 25.14
N GLN A 79 2.18 -3.50 24.78
CA GLN A 79 3.27 -3.51 25.76
C GLN A 79 3.29 -2.20 26.56
N VAL A 80 3.20 -1.05 25.89
CA VAL A 80 3.17 0.26 26.56
C VAL A 80 1.98 0.38 27.50
N LEU A 81 0.79 -0.05 27.06
CA LEU A 81 -0.41 -0.03 27.90
C LEU A 81 -0.30 -0.92 29.15
N ARG A 82 0.37 -2.07 29.05
CA ARG A 82 0.62 -2.96 30.20
C ARG A 82 1.64 -2.42 31.20
N VAL A 83 2.57 -1.57 30.75
CA VAL A 83 3.54 -0.90 31.64
C VAL A 83 2.90 0.26 32.40
N LEU A 84 1.82 0.83 31.85
CA LEU A 84 1.08 1.96 32.43
C LEU A 84 -0.12 1.55 33.31
N SER A 85 -0.39 0.25 33.43
CA SER A 85 -1.47 -0.34 34.26
C SER A 85 -0.93 -0.93 35.56
#